data_AF-A0AAN7T864-F1
#
_entry.id   AF-A0AAN7T864-F1
#
_cell.length_a   1.000
_cell.length_b   1.000
_cell.length_c   1.000
_cell.angle_alpha   90.00
_cell.angle_beta   90.00
_cell.angle_gamma   90.00
#
_symmetry.space_group_name_H-M   'P 1'
#
loop_
_entity.id
_entity.type
_entity.pdbx_description
1 polymer ?
#
loop_
_entity_poly.entity_id
_entity_poly.type
_entity_poly.pdbx_seq_one_letter_code
_entity_poly.pdbx_strand_id
1 'polypeptide(L)'
;MAKNTRQAKPRLLLMGQRRSGKSSITSVVFHKMEPQETLFLESTTRIQKDIMNSFMDFQVWDFPGQLDYFDSTFDTTQIFADIGALIWVIDAQDEYSDSLARLTTTIINLQNTFPHINVEVFVHKTDSLNEDFRSDIFQDVVQRVGDDLNDAGYINPNVSYHLTSIYDSSIFEALSSVIQKLIPELDVLQNLLDTLINNSGMTKAYLFDILSKIYVASDTRPVDSDIYEICANYIDLTVDFTDLYNYPRDDPKSLGEQMEEVESSMTFEDGKMVYLKEMNKHLCLVTVIQNKEAKDKKGLIDYNVHIFQDALKAVFERAWEKTGGEVTGEGQSSARPEQNSLET
;
A
#
# COMPACT_ATOMS: atom_id res chain seq x y z
N MET A 1 18.91 28.50 -12.16
CA MET A 1 18.72 27.14 -12.73
C MET A 1 17.52 26.53 -12.03
N ALA A 2 16.41 26.40 -12.74
CA ALA A 2 15.15 25.89 -12.20
C ALA A 2 15.32 24.42 -11.81
N LYS A 3 15.17 24.11 -10.51
CA LYS A 3 14.97 22.73 -10.07
C LYS A 3 13.59 22.33 -10.58
N ASN A 4 13.54 21.44 -11.58
CA ASN A 4 12.35 20.68 -11.88
C ASN A 4 11.93 19.94 -10.61
N THR A 5 10.97 20.48 -9.87
CA THR A 5 10.18 19.74 -8.88
C THR A 5 9.35 18.72 -9.64
N ARG A 6 9.98 17.61 -10.05
CA ARG A 6 9.25 16.36 -10.28
C ARG A 6 8.51 16.09 -8.97
N GLN A 7 7.19 16.12 -9.00
CA GLN A 7 6.31 15.65 -7.93
C GLN A 7 6.94 14.40 -7.31
N ALA A 8 7.36 14.49 -6.04
CA ALA A 8 8.10 13.43 -5.39
C ALA A 8 7.12 12.30 -5.06
N LYS A 9 7.04 11.31 -5.95
CA LYS A 9 6.33 10.05 -5.70
C LYS A 9 6.92 9.42 -4.43
N PRO A 10 6.09 9.03 -3.44
CA PRO A 10 6.60 8.39 -2.23
C PRO A 10 7.41 7.15 -2.61
N ARG A 11 8.55 6.97 -1.93
CA ARG A 11 9.44 5.83 -2.18
C ARG A 11 9.37 4.85 -1.02
N LEU A 12 9.22 3.58 -1.38
CA LEU A 12 9.33 2.44 -0.50
C LEU A 12 10.69 1.78 -0.74
N LEU A 13 11.54 1.79 0.28
CA LEU A 13 12.85 1.13 0.19
C LEU A 13 12.77 -0.25 0.82
N LEU A 14 13.19 -1.28 0.10
CA LEU A 14 13.40 -2.62 0.66
C LEU A 14 14.90 -2.83 0.86
N MET A 15 15.30 -2.98 2.12
CA MET A 15 16.68 -3.20 2.55
C MET A 15 16.77 -4.42 3.46
N GLY A 16 17.99 -4.95 3.66
CA GLY A 16 18.24 -6.13 4.49
C GLY A 16 19.23 -7.10 3.87
N GLN A 17 19.58 -8.16 4.60
CA GLN A 17 20.64 -9.10 4.21
C GLN A 17 20.42 -9.79 2.86
N ARG A 18 21.51 -10.30 2.26
CA ARG A 18 21.40 -11.10 1.03
C ARG A 18 20.56 -12.37 1.30
N ARG A 19 19.68 -12.73 0.36
CA ARG A 19 18.73 -13.88 0.45
C ARG A 19 17.63 -13.75 1.52
N SER A 20 17.44 -12.58 2.13
CA SER A 20 16.35 -12.35 3.08
C SER A 20 14.94 -12.38 2.49
N GLY A 21 14.78 -12.35 1.16
CA GLY A 21 13.48 -12.44 0.49
C GLY A 21 12.92 -11.13 -0.11
N LYS A 22 13.68 -10.02 -0.05
CA LYS A 22 13.27 -8.70 -0.59
C LYS A 22 12.70 -8.75 -2.02
N SER A 23 13.46 -9.33 -2.95
CA SER A 23 13.05 -9.42 -4.35
C SER A 23 11.83 -10.32 -4.54
N SER A 24 11.74 -11.42 -3.76
CA SER A 24 10.56 -12.29 -3.73
C SER A 24 9.32 -11.54 -3.27
N ILE A 25 9.43 -10.71 -2.22
CA ILE A 25 8.33 -9.84 -1.76
C ILE A 25 7.87 -8.91 -2.89
N THR A 26 8.80 -8.21 -3.55
CA THR A 26 8.46 -7.30 -4.65
C THR A 26 7.79 -8.02 -5.82
N SER A 27 8.26 -9.21 -6.19
CA SER A 27 7.69 -9.99 -7.29
C SER A 27 6.31 -10.56 -6.95
N VAL A 28 6.10 -11.09 -5.75
CA VAL A 28 4.80 -11.68 -5.35
C VAL A 28 3.73 -10.60 -5.24
N VAL A 29 4.03 -9.50 -4.57
CA VAL A 29 3.02 -8.48 -4.26
C VAL A 29 2.70 -7.62 -5.47
N PHE A 30 3.72 -7.17 -6.21
CA PHE A 30 3.52 -6.18 -7.26
C PHE A 30 3.51 -6.75 -8.68
N HIS A 31 4.12 -7.91 -8.91
CA HIS A 31 4.15 -8.55 -10.22
C HIS A 31 3.21 -9.76 -10.32
N LYS A 32 2.46 -10.07 -9.24
CA LYS A 32 1.58 -11.24 -9.15
C LYS A 32 2.29 -12.56 -9.49
N MET A 33 3.60 -12.64 -9.20
CA MET A 33 4.35 -13.88 -9.37
C MET A 33 3.93 -14.91 -8.32
N GLU A 34 3.78 -16.17 -8.72
CA GLU A 34 3.47 -17.22 -7.75
C GLU A 34 4.64 -17.41 -6.77
N PRO A 35 4.39 -17.61 -5.47
CA PRO A 35 5.47 -17.78 -4.48
C PRO A 35 6.45 -18.91 -4.82
N GLN A 36 6.00 -19.97 -5.50
CA GLN A 36 6.84 -21.10 -5.92
C GLN A 36 7.84 -20.72 -7.01
N GLU A 37 7.48 -19.78 -7.89
CA GLU A 37 8.34 -19.30 -8.96
C GLU A 37 9.49 -18.43 -8.43
N THR A 38 9.31 -17.82 -7.25
CA THR A 38 10.33 -16.95 -6.64
C THR A 38 11.63 -17.67 -6.30
N LEU A 39 11.60 -19.01 -6.19
CA LEU A 39 12.79 -19.85 -5.99
C LEU A 39 13.81 -19.71 -7.14
N PHE A 40 13.35 -19.31 -8.33
CA PHE A 40 14.19 -19.15 -9.51
C PHE A 40 14.71 -17.72 -9.71
N LEU A 41 14.41 -16.80 -8.79
CA LEU A 41 14.92 -15.44 -8.86
C LEU A 41 16.44 -15.42 -8.65
N GLU A 42 17.13 -14.72 -9.56
CA GLU A 42 18.57 -14.50 -9.44
C GLU A 42 18.90 -13.51 -8.32
N SER A 43 20.13 -13.58 -7.79
CA SER A 43 20.58 -12.62 -6.78
C SER A 43 20.64 -11.20 -7.36
N THR A 44 19.96 -10.25 -6.72
CA THR A 44 20.03 -8.82 -7.06
C THR A 44 21.45 -8.30 -6.93
N THR A 45 22.03 -7.82 -8.04
CA THR A 45 23.39 -7.25 -8.09
C THR A 45 23.40 -5.72 -8.21
N ARG A 46 22.26 -5.12 -8.58
CA ARG A 46 22.08 -3.68 -8.77
C ARG A 46 20.74 -3.26 -8.19
N ILE A 47 20.63 -2.00 -7.77
CA ILE A 47 19.37 -1.44 -7.27
C ILE A 47 18.32 -1.53 -8.38
N GLN A 48 17.25 -2.28 -8.14
CA GLN A 48 16.09 -2.35 -9.02
C GLN A 48 15.08 -1.29 -8.60
N LYS A 49 14.51 -0.58 -9.57
CA LYS A 49 13.57 0.52 -9.33
C LYS A 49 12.31 0.24 -10.14
N ASP A 50 11.23 -0.07 -9.43
CA ASP A 50 9.95 -0.31 -10.04
C ASP A 50 9.01 0.85 -9.75
N ILE A 51 8.28 1.29 -10.77
CA ILE A 51 7.27 2.35 -10.67
C ILE A 51 5.92 1.65 -10.69
N MET A 52 5.18 1.75 -9.60
CA MET A 52 3.85 1.17 -9.50
C MET A 52 2.81 2.23 -9.85
N ASN A 53 2.05 1.97 -10.92
CA ASN A 53 0.89 2.77 -11.29
C ASN A 53 -0.33 2.17 -10.59
N SER A 54 -0.58 2.60 -9.36
CA SER A 54 -1.71 2.19 -8.53
C SER A 54 -2.58 3.41 -8.23
N PHE A 55 -3.52 3.31 -7.29
CA PHE A 55 -4.23 4.46 -6.72
C PHE A 55 -3.26 5.56 -6.24
N MET A 56 -2.11 5.16 -5.68
CA MET A 56 -0.99 6.04 -5.40
C MET A 56 0.20 5.62 -6.27
N ASP A 57 0.76 6.57 -7.02
CA ASP A 57 2.00 6.35 -7.74
C ASP A 57 3.17 6.34 -6.76
N PHE A 58 3.70 5.17 -6.41
CA PHE A 58 4.90 5.04 -5.58
C PHE A 58 6.03 4.30 -6.32
N GLN A 59 7.25 4.46 -5.80
CA GLN A 59 8.41 3.75 -6.32
C GLN A 59 8.87 2.72 -5.31
N VAL A 60 9.13 1.50 -5.76
CA VAL A 60 9.71 0.43 -4.95
C VAL A 60 11.15 0.26 -5.36
N TRP A 61 12.07 0.39 -4.40
CA TRP A 61 13.50 0.23 -4.65
C TRP A 61 14.00 -0.99 -3.91
N ASP A 62 14.41 -2.03 -4.64
CA ASP A 62 15.03 -3.23 -4.08
C ASP A 62 16.56 -3.06 -4.04
N PHE A 63 17.12 -3.08 -2.84
CA PHE A 63 18.55 -2.92 -2.62
C PHE A 63 19.26 -4.28 -2.51
N PRO A 64 20.43 -4.45 -3.15
CA PRO A 64 21.24 -5.64 -2.96
C PRO A 64 21.79 -5.70 -1.53
N GLY A 65 21.72 -6.86 -0.88
CA GLY A 65 22.05 -7.04 0.54
C GLY A 65 23.55 -7.03 0.89
N GLN A 66 24.43 -6.85 -0.11
CA GLN A 66 25.88 -6.77 0.07
C GLN A 66 26.41 -5.34 0.09
N LEU A 67 25.59 -4.35 -0.26
CA LEU A 67 26.04 -2.96 -0.28
C LEU A 67 26.11 -2.39 1.12
N ASP A 68 27.19 -1.67 1.39
CA ASP A 68 27.25 -0.73 2.52
C ASP A 68 26.69 0.61 2.05
N TYR A 69 25.48 0.91 2.50
CA TYR A 69 24.66 2.02 1.99
C TYR A 69 25.16 3.39 2.46
N PHE A 70 26.06 3.41 3.44
CA PHE A 70 26.68 4.61 3.99
C PHE A 70 28.09 4.86 3.43
N ASP A 71 28.53 4.06 2.46
CA ASP A 71 29.76 4.37 1.73
C ASP A 71 29.59 5.71 1.00
N SER A 72 30.64 6.52 1.07
CA SER A 72 30.81 7.82 0.43
C SER A 72 30.56 7.84 -1.09
N THR A 73 30.52 6.66 -1.72
CA THR A 73 30.19 6.46 -3.13
C THR A 73 28.70 6.61 -3.44
N PHE A 74 27.83 6.47 -2.43
CA PHE A 74 26.39 6.61 -2.58
C PHE A 74 25.92 7.98 -2.10
N ASP A 75 25.09 8.63 -2.92
CA ASP A 75 24.41 9.87 -2.52
C ASP A 75 23.22 9.53 -1.63
N THR A 76 23.48 9.45 -0.32
CA THR A 76 22.47 9.24 0.73
C THR A 76 21.36 10.29 0.67
N THR A 77 21.66 11.51 0.20
CA THR A 77 20.64 12.56 0.09
C THR A 77 19.67 12.25 -1.05
N GLN A 78 20.16 11.76 -2.20
CA GLN A 78 19.27 11.35 -3.29
C GLN A 78 18.44 10.10 -2.97
N ILE A 79 19.01 9.17 -2.20
CA ILE A 79 18.32 7.94 -1.82
C ILE A 79 17.24 8.25 -0.78
N PHE A 80 17.57 9.03 0.25
CA PHE A 80 16.74 9.19 1.44
C PHE A 80 15.88 10.46 1.52
N ALA A 81 16.07 11.46 0.65
CA ALA A 81 15.32 12.73 0.73
C ALA A 81 13.81 12.61 0.40
N ASP A 82 13.40 11.66 -0.44
CA ASP A 82 11.99 11.52 -0.89
C ASP A 82 11.36 10.19 -0.39
N ILE A 83 11.90 9.62 0.69
CA ILE A 83 11.40 8.33 1.21
C ILE A 83 10.13 8.53 2.02
N GLY A 84 9.14 7.68 1.74
CA GLY A 84 7.98 7.53 2.60
C GLY A 84 8.23 6.55 3.75
N ALA A 85 8.76 5.36 3.43
CA ALA A 85 9.05 4.32 4.41
C ALA A 85 10.25 3.46 4.01
N LEU A 86 10.98 3.00 5.03
CA LEU A 86 12.04 2.01 4.93
C LEU A 86 11.54 0.68 5.47
N ILE A 87 11.52 -0.35 4.63
CA ILE A 87 11.27 -1.73 5.03
C ILE A 87 12.60 -2.47 5.17
N TRP A 88 12.88 -2.97 6.36
CA TRP A 88 14.02 -3.84 6.64
C TRP A 88 13.57 -5.29 6.76
N VAL A 89 14.05 -6.16 5.86
CA VAL A 89 13.65 -7.57 5.79
C VAL A 89 14.69 -8.45 6.48
N ILE A 90 14.26 -9.15 7.53
CA ILE A 90 15.04 -10.12 8.32
C ILE A 90 14.56 -11.53 7.97
N ASP A 91 15.49 -12.44 7.71
CA ASP A 91 15.16 -13.86 7.54
C ASP A 91 15.03 -14.52 8.93
N ALA A 92 13.85 -15.00 9.28
CA ALA A 92 13.61 -15.67 10.58
C ALA A 92 14.17 -17.10 10.63
N GLN A 93 14.56 -17.69 9.49
CA GLN A 93 15.09 -19.05 9.41
C GLN A 93 16.62 -19.12 9.44
N ASP A 94 17.30 -17.98 9.27
CA ASP A 94 18.77 -17.87 9.24
C ASP A 94 19.27 -17.08 10.48
N GLU A 95 20.59 -17.03 10.67
CA GLU A 95 21.21 -16.24 11.73
C GLU A 95 21.07 -14.73 11.44
N TYR A 96 20.25 -14.05 12.23
CA TYR A 96 19.93 -12.63 12.02
C TYR A 96 20.74 -11.64 12.87
N SER A 97 21.68 -12.08 13.70
CA SER A 97 22.50 -11.20 14.57
C SER A 97 23.19 -10.06 13.80
N ASP A 98 23.85 -10.40 12.68
CA ASP A 98 24.48 -9.40 11.80
C ASP A 98 23.45 -8.47 11.13
N SER A 99 22.23 -8.95 10.90
CA SER A 99 21.14 -8.17 10.31
C SER A 99 20.68 -7.10 11.27
N LEU A 100 20.52 -7.47 12.55
CA LEU A 100 20.13 -6.57 13.63
C LEU A 100 21.18 -5.49 13.85
N ALA A 101 22.47 -5.84 13.92
CA ALA A 101 23.54 -4.86 14.06
C ALA A 101 23.55 -3.82 12.91
N ARG A 102 23.32 -4.28 11.68
CA ARG A 102 23.18 -3.39 10.50
C ARG A 102 21.90 -2.55 10.55
N LEU A 103 20.79 -3.13 10.99
CA LEU A 103 19.53 -2.41 11.19
C LEU A 103 19.71 -1.27 12.18
N THR A 104 20.25 -1.55 13.37
CA THR A 104 20.51 -0.55 14.42
C THR A 104 21.40 0.57 13.89
N THR A 105 22.50 0.24 13.20
CA THR A 105 23.39 1.24 12.58
C THR A 105 22.64 2.11 11.56
N THR A 106 21.78 1.48 10.75
CA THR A 106 20.96 2.17 9.75
C THR A 106 19.95 3.11 10.40
N ILE A 107 19.24 2.67 11.43
CA ILE A 107 18.29 3.49 12.18
C ILE A 107 18.98 4.70 12.79
N ILE A 108 20.13 4.52 13.44
CA ILE A 108 20.89 5.62 14.06
C ILE A 108 21.28 6.67 13.01
N ASN A 109 21.79 6.24 11.86
CA ASN A 109 22.17 7.16 10.77
C ASN A 109 20.96 7.90 10.18
N LEU A 110 19.82 7.22 10.05
CA LEU A 110 18.58 7.80 9.54
C LEU A 110 17.95 8.77 10.54
N GLN A 111 17.91 8.46 11.83
CA GLN A 111 17.35 9.36 12.84
C GLN A 111 18.13 10.68 12.91
N ASN A 112 19.45 10.64 12.73
CA ASN A 112 20.28 11.84 12.69
C ASN A 112 20.03 12.73 11.47
N THR A 113 19.65 12.14 10.32
CA THR A 113 19.62 12.85 9.03
C THR A 113 18.20 13.08 8.49
N PHE A 114 17.30 12.13 8.71
CA PHE A 114 15.93 12.05 8.19
C PHE A 114 14.97 11.45 9.25
N PRO A 115 14.62 12.22 10.31
CA PRO A 115 13.79 11.71 11.42
C PRO A 115 12.32 11.43 11.03
N HIS A 116 11.88 11.84 9.85
CA HIS A 116 10.50 11.67 9.36
C HIS A 116 10.26 10.32 8.68
N ILE A 117 11.30 9.53 8.43
CA ILE A 117 11.18 8.24 7.76
C ILE A 117 10.61 7.21 8.73
N ASN A 118 9.52 6.55 8.34
CA ASN A 118 8.99 5.40 9.07
C ASN A 118 9.85 4.17 8.82
N VAL A 119 10.30 3.51 9.89
CA VAL A 119 11.09 2.28 9.81
C VAL A 119 10.19 1.09 10.15
N GLU A 120 10.09 0.16 9.22
CA GLU A 120 9.24 -1.02 9.28
C GLU A 120 10.14 -2.26 9.18
N VAL A 121 10.09 -3.14 10.17
CA VAL A 121 10.91 -4.36 10.24
C VAL A 121 10.03 -5.55 9.92
N PHE A 122 10.34 -6.24 8.83
CA PHE A 122 9.68 -7.47 8.44
C PHE A 122 10.50 -8.66 8.91
N VAL A 123 10.00 -9.37 9.92
CA VAL A 123 10.49 -10.69 10.30
C VAL A 123 9.87 -11.70 9.33
N HIS A 124 10.66 -12.10 8.35
CA HIS A 124 10.21 -12.76 7.14
C HIS A 124 10.50 -14.27 7.14
N LYS A 125 9.81 -15.02 6.26
CA LYS A 125 9.88 -16.49 6.13
C LYS A 125 9.40 -17.23 7.39
N THR A 126 8.35 -16.73 8.01
CA THR A 126 7.76 -17.36 9.19
C THR A 126 6.91 -18.60 8.88
N ASP A 127 6.66 -18.89 7.61
CA ASP A 127 5.82 -19.99 7.12
C ASP A 127 6.17 -21.33 7.74
N SER A 128 7.46 -21.66 7.81
CA SER A 128 7.94 -22.97 8.27
C SER A 128 8.09 -23.06 9.79
N LEU A 129 7.77 -21.99 10.53
CA LEU A 129 7.93 -21.90 11.98
C LEU A 129 6.60 -22.11 12.70
N ASN A 130 6.65 -22.79 13.85
CA ASN A 130 5.50 -22.96 14.74
C ASN A 130 5.14 -21.62 15.43
N GLU A 131 3.88 -21.46 15.85
CA GLU A 131 3.38 -20.23 16.49
C GLU A 131 4.17 -19.81 17.73
N ASP A 132 4.54 -20.76 18.60
CA ASP A 132 5.37 -20.48 19.77
C ASP A 132 6.73 -19.89 19.36
N PHE A 133 7.37 -20.48 18.37
CA PHE A 133 8.68 -20.06 17.89
C PHE A 133 8.62 -18.71 17.15
N ARG A 134 7.52 -18.44 16.42
CA ARG A 134 7.27 -17.12 15.82
C ARG A 134 7.18 -16.04 16.89
N SER A 135 6.48 -16.32 17.98
CA SER A 135 6.32 -15.39 19.12
C SER A 135 7.65 -15.14 19.81
N ASP A 136 8.45 -16.19 20.02
CA ASP A 136 9.78 -16.09 20.63
C ASP A 136 10.75 -15.26 19.78
N ILE A 137 10.85 -15.53 18.47
CA ILE A 137 11.69 -14.73 17.56
C ILE A 137 11.23 -13.28 17.53
N PHE A 138 9.92 -13.04 17.45
CA PHE A 138 9.38 -11.69 17.41
C PHE A 138 9.76 -10.90 18.66
N GLN A 139 9.61 -11.51 19.85
CA GLN A 139 10.01 -10.89 21.12
C GLN A 139 11.52 -10.66 21.19
N ASP A 140 12.33 -11.63 20.76
CA ASP A 140 13.80 -11.50 20.75
C ASP A 140 14.26 -10.36 19.83
N VAL A 141 13.71 -10.26 18.61
CA VAL A 141 14.03 -9.19 17.66
C VAL A 141 13.62 -7.82 18.20
N VAL A 142 12.41 -7.69 18.74
CA VAL A 142 11.91 -6.43 19.32
C VAL A 142 12.77 -6.01 20.51
N GLN A 143 13.09 -6.95 21.41
CA GLN A 143 13.88 -6.67 22.59
C GLN A 143 15.31 -6.25 22.22
N ARG A 144 16.01 -7.01 21.37
CA ARG A 144 17.39 -6.69 20.99
C ARG A 144 17.51 -5.35 20.28
N VAL A 145 16.63 -5.07 19.31
CA VAL A 145 16.63 -3.77 18.62
C VAL A 145 16.27 -2.65 19.60
N GLY A 146 15.33 -2.87 20.51
CA GLY A 146 14.98 -1.92 21.55
C GLY A 146 16.14 -1.61 22.50
N ASP A 147 16.83 -2.64 22.99
CA ASP A 147 17.98 -2.53 23.89
C ASP A 147 19.14 -1.81 23.21
N ASP A 148 19.51 -2.20 21.99
CA ASP A 148 20.58 -1.57 21.20
C ASP A 148 20.29 -0.08 20.92
N LEU A 149 19.04 0.28 20.60
CA LEU A 149 18.65 1.66 20.34
C LEU A 149 18.62 2.49 21.62
N ASN A 150 18.20 1.89 22.74
CA ASN A 150 18.22 2.54 24.06
C ASN A 150 19.65 2.80 24.53
N ASP A 151 20.57 1.85 24.33
CA ASP A 151 22.00 2.00 24.61
C ASP A 151 22.64 3.11 23.77
N ALA A 152 22.17 3.30 22.53
CA ALA A 152 22.55 4.42 21.67
C ALA A 152 21.90 5.77 22.06
N GLY A 153 21.06 5.79 23.09
CA GLY A 153 20.40 6.99 23.63
C GLY A 153 19.07 7.36 22.95
N TYR A 154 18.51 6.49 22.12
CA TYR A 154 17.22 6.68 21.46
C TYR A 154 16.10 6.03 22.26
N ILE A 155 15.33 6.86 22.98
CA ILE A 155 14.19 6.41 23.77
C ILE A 155 12.94 6.47 22.88
N ASN A 156 12.29 5.32 22.65
CA ASN A 156 11.11 5.15 21.79
C ASN A 156 11.31 5.53 20.31
N PRO A 157 12.22 4.85 19.58
CA PRO A 157 12.32 5.02 18.13
C PRO A 157 11.02 4.57 17.46
N ASN A 158 10.59 5.29 16.41
CA ASN A 158 9.39 4.94 15.64
C ASN A 158 9.68 3.76 14.70
N VAL A 159 9.76 2.56 15.29
CA VAL A 159 9.99 1.30 14.60
C VAL A 159 8.75 0.42 14.78
N SER A 160 8.22 -0.08 13.67
CA SER A 160 7.11 -1.02 13.65
C SER A 160 7.60 -2.38 13.17
N TYR A 161 7.05 -3.45 13.72
CA TYR A 161 7.50 -4.81 13.46
C TYR A 161 6.34 -5.66 12.94
N HIS A 162 6.59 -6.47 11.92
CA HIS A 162 5.60 -7.32 11.27
C HIS A 162 6.16 -8.72 11.05
N LEU A 163 5.38 -9.74 11.36
CA LEU A 163 5.66 -11.11 10.94
C LEU A 163 5.12 -11.29 9.53
N THR A 164 5.94 -11.78 8.61
CA THR A 164 5.56 -11.86 7.20
C THR A 164 6.00 -13.15 6.53
N SER A 165 5.18 -13.61 5.59
CA SER A 165 5.48 -14.70 4.68
C SER A 165 4.90 -14.40 3.30
N ILE A 166 5.58 -14.85 2.25
CA ILE A 166 5.06 -14.76 0.86
C ILE A 166 4.01 -15.84 0.55
N TYR A 167 3.84 -16.83 1.44
CA TYR A 167 2.91 -17.93 1.25
C TYR A 167 1.53 -17.68 1.88
N ASP A 168 1.39 -16.63 2.69
CA ASP A 168 0.13 -16.25 3.33
C ASP A 168 -0.19 -14.77 3.08
N SER A 169 -1.33 -14.32 3.59
CA SER A 169 -1.81 -12.93 3.47
C SER A 169 -1.00 -11.91 4.29
N SER A 170 -0.12 -12.36 5.20
CA SER A 170 0.53 -11.48 6.17
C SER A 170 1.43 -10.44 5.51
N ILE A 171 2.08 -10.78 4.38
CA ILE A 171 2.91 -9.81 3.65
C ILE A 171 2.08 -8.66 3.08
N PHE A 172 0.87 -8.95 2.59
CA PHE A 172 -0.02 -7.93 2.07
C PHE A 172 -0.62 -7.08 3.19
N GLU A 173 -0.93 -7.69 4.34
CA GLU A 173 -1.39 -6.96 5.53
C GLU A 173 -0.32 -6.00 6.06
N ALA A 174 0.91 -6.49 6.19
CA ALA A 174 2.05 -5.68 6.63
C ALA A 174 2.30 -4.53 5.66
N LEU A 175 2.36 -4.79 4.34
CA LEU A 175 2.53 -3.74 3.34
C LEU A 175 1.36 -2.75 3.31
N SER A 176 0.13 -3.20 3.51
CA SER A 176 -1.03 -2.31 3.63
C SER A 176 -0.89 -1.36 4.81
N SER A 177 -0.41 -1.86 5.96
CA SER A 177 -0.11 -1.03 7.13
C SER A 177 0.99 -0.01 6.85
N VAL A 178 2.02 -0.39 6.08
CA VAL A 178 3.10 0.54 5.67
C VAL A 178 2.56 1.62 4.73
N ILE A 179 1.82 1.22 3.69
CA ILE A 179 1.26 2.14 2.69
C ILE A 179 0.26 3.11 3.32
N GLN A 180 -0.54 2.66 4.29
CA GLN A 180 -1.46 3.54 5.03
C GLN A 180 -0.76 4.72 5.68
N LYS A 181 0.40 4.49 6.31
CA LYS A 181 1.21 5.54 6.93
C LYS A 181 1.74 6.57 5.92
N LEU A 182 1.73 6.26 4.63
CA LEU A 182 2.16 7.16 3.56
C LEU A 182 1.02 8.03 3.01
N ILE A 183 -0.24 7.73 3.35
CA ILE A 183 -1.41 8.45 2.84
C ILE A 183 -1.69 9.68 3.72
N PRO A 184 -1.58 10.91 3.19
CA PRO A 184 -1.75 12.12 4.00
C PRO A 184 -3.15 12.32 4.58
N GLU A 185 -4.18 11.77 3.93
CA GLU A 185 -5.59 11.93 4.32
C GLU A 185 -6.20 10.63 4.86
N LEU A 186 -5.38 9.73 5.41
CA LEU A 186 -5.84 8.45 5.95
C LEU A 186 -6.97 8.61 6.98
N ASP A 187 -6.84 9.55 7.91
CA ASP A 187 -7.84 9.79 8.96
C ASP A 187 -9.23 10.10 8.38
N VAL A 188 -9.29 10.83 7.27
CA VAL A 188 -10.56 11.15 6.59
C VAL A 188 -11.16 9.89 5.98
N LEU A 189 -10.34 9.07 5.30
CA LEU A 189 -10.78 7.80 4.72
C LEU A 189 -11.29 6.83 5.79
N GLN A 190 -10.58 6.70 6.92
CA GLN A 190 -10.98 5.86 8.03
C GLN A 190 -12.31 6.32 8.63
N ASN A 191 -12.49 7.62 8.85
CA ASN A 191 -13.75 8.18 9.36
C ASN A 191 -14.93 7.94 8.40
N LEU A 192 -14.72 8.03 7.09
CA LEU A 192 -15.74 7.72 6.09
C LEU A 192 -16.11 6.22 6.11
N LEU A 193 -15.12 5.33 6.23
CA LEU A 193 -15.35 3.89 6.36
C LEU A 193 -16.11 3.55 7.66
N ASP A 194 -15.71 4.13 8.78
CA ASP A 194 -16.39 3.93 10.06
C ASP A 194 -17.85 4.40 10.00
N THR A 195 -18.11 5.53 9.34
CA THR A 195 -19.47 6.04 9.12
C THR A 195 -20.30 5.08 8.27
N LEU A 196 -19.73 4.55 7.19
CA LEU A 196 -20.39 3.59 6.32
C LEU A 196 -20.73 2.31 7.08
N ILE A 197 -19.77 1.75 7.81
CA ILE A 197 -19.93 0.49 8.53
C ILE A 197 -21.00 0.60 9.62
N ASN A 198 -20.96 1.67 10.40
CA ASN A 198 -21.90 1.86 11.51
C ASN A 198 -23.34 2.07 11.02
N ASN A 199 -23.53 2.73 9.88
CA ASN A 199 -24.87 2.95 9.30
C ASN A 199 -25.41 1.76 8.51
N SER A 200 -24.54 0.94 7.92
CA SER A 200 -24.92 -0.22 7.10
C SER A 200 -24.90 -1.56 7.85
N GLY A 201 -24.51 -1.56 9.13
CA GLY A 201 -24.40 -2.78 9.94
C GLY A 201 -23.34 -3.74 9.43
N MET A 202 -22.27 -3.22 8.82
CA MET A 202 -21.15 -4.03 8.34
C MET A 202 -20.26 -4.43 9.54
N THR A 203 -19.58 -5.56 9.41
CA THR A 203 -18.61 -6.05 10.40
C THR A 203 -17.23 -5.46 10.15
N LYS A 204 -16.83 -5.38 8.87
CA LYS A 204 -15.51 -4.89 8.44
C LYS A 204 -15.62 -4.29 7.03
N ALA A 205 -14.84 -3.27 6.73
CA ALA A 205 -14.67 -2.74 5.37
C ALA A 205 -13.21 -2.43 5.07
N TYR A 206 -12.82 -2.73 3.83
CA TYR A 206 -11.50 -2.46 3.29
C TYR A 206 -11.65 -1.74 1.96
N LEU A 207 -10.82 -0.73 1.75
CA LEU A 207 -10.65 -0.06 0.47
C LEU A 207 -9.36 -0.60 -0.18
N PHE A 208 -9.52 -1.52 -1.13
CA PHE A 208 -8.43 -2.23 -1.78
C PHE A 208 -7.99 -1.57 -3.07
N ASP A 209 -6.69 -1.63 -3.36
CA ASP A 209 -6.18 -1.53 -4.72
C ASP A 209 -6.37 -2.89 -5.44
N ILE A 210 -7.08 -2.87 -6.56
CA ILE A 210 -7.53 -4.07 -7.29
C ILE A 210 -6.33 -4.89 -7.79
N LEU A 211 -5.24 -4.25 -8.21
CA LEU A 211 -4.09 -4.94 -8.80
C LEU A 211 -3.18 -5.55 -7.74
N SER A 212 -2.80 -4.80 -6.71
CA SER A 212 -1.85 -5.26 -5.70
C SER A 212 -2.50 -6.01 -4.53
N LYS A 213 -3.82 -5.94 -4.38
CA LYS A 213 -4.58 -6.42 -3.21
C LYS A 213 -4.16 -5.77 -1.89
N ILE A 214 -3.42 -4.66 -1.95
CA ILE A 214 -3.09 -3.85 -0.78
C ILE A 214 -4.32 -3.03 -0.41
N TYR A 215 -4.72 -3.02 0.86
CA TYR A 215 -5.77 -2.11 1.32
C TYR A 215 -5.19 -0.75 1.69
N VAL A 216 -5.66 0.26 0.97
CA VAL A 216 -5.27 1.68 1.10
C VAL A 216 -5.88 2.28 2.37
N ALA A 217 -7.06 1.82 2.77
CA ALA A 217 -7.67 2.18 4.05
C ALA A 217 -8.53 1.03 4.56
N SER A 218 -8.66 0.95 5.88
CA SER A 218 -9.61 0.07 6.55
C SER A 218 -10.33 0.85 7.63
N ASP A 219 -11.44 0.32 8.12
CA ASP A 219 -12.05 0.83 9.34
C ASP A 219 -11.15 0.66 10.57
N THR A 220 -11.52 1.34 11.66
CA THR A 220 -10.75 1.38 12.91
C THR A 220 -10.85 0.12 13.77
N ARG A 221 -11.70 -0.86 13.40
CA ARG A 221 -11.77 -2.14 14.11
C ARG A 221 -10.48 -2.92 13.84
N PRO A 222 -10.08 -3.88 14.69
CA PRO A 222 -8.92 -4.72 14.42
C PRO A 222 -9.02 -5.42 13.06
N VAL A 223 -7.88 -5.59 12.40
CA VAL A 223 -7.77 -6.39 11.18
C VAL A 223 -7.79 -7.86 11.58
N ASP A 224 -8.51 -8.65 10.81
CA ASP A 224 -8.61 -10.09 10.96
C ASP A 224 -8.10 -10.71 9.64
N SER A 225 -7.04 -11.50 9.75
CA SER A 225 -6.37 -12.13 8.60
C SER A 225 -7.35 -13.00 7.80
N ASP A 226 -8.27 -13.70 8.47
CA ASP A 226 -9.24 -14.57 7.80
C ASP A 226 -10.25 -13.74 6.98
N ILE A 227 -10.65 -12.58 7.52
CA ILE A 227 -11.55 -11.66 6.80
C ILE A 227 -10.81 -11.05 5.62
N TYR A 228 -9.55 -10.65 5.80
CA TYR A 228 -8.72 -10.12 4.71
C TYR A 228 -8.59 -11.15 3.58
N GLU A 229 -8.26 -12.42 3.90
CA GLU A 229 -8.08 -13.47 2.90
C GLU A 229 -9.35 -13.71 2.08
N ILE A 230 -10.51 -13.77 2.74
CA ILE A 230 -11.81 -13.89 2.06
C ILE A 230 -12.03 -12.70 1.11
N CYS A 231 -11.71 -11.48 1.54
CA CYS A 231 -11.89 -10.28 0.71
C CYS A 231 -10.94 -10.29 -0.49
N ALA A 232 -9.66 -10.61 -0.28
CA ALA A 232 -8.65 -10.65 -1.33
C ALA A 232 -8.99 -11.70 -2.41
N ASN A 233 -9.35 -12.92 -2.00
CA ASN A 233 -9.77 -13.98 -2.91
C ASN A 233 -11.07 -13.61 -3.67
N TYR A 234 -11.96 -12.84 -3.05
CA TYR A 234 -13.18 -12.39 -3.69
C TYR A 234 -12.95 -11.32 -4.78
N ILE A 235 -11.90 -10.50 -4.63
CA ILE A 235 -11.45 -9.58 -5.68
C ILE A 235 -10.99 -10.37 -6.89
N ASP A 236 -10.11 -11.37 -6.71
CA ASP A 236 -9.64 -12.21 -7.83
C ASP A 236 -10.80 -12.88 -8.55
N LEU A 237 -11.71 -13.51 -7.79
CA LEU A 237 -12.90 -14.12 -8.37
C LEU A 237 -13.71 -13.11 -9.19
N THR A 238 -13.92 -11.90 -8.67
CA THR A 238 -14.71 -10.89 -9.39
C THR A 238 -14.03 -10.41 -10.66
N VAL A 239 -12.71 -10.22 -10.63
CA VAL A 239 -11.89 -9.83 -11.78
C VAL A 239 -11.90 -10.94 -12.83
N ASP A 240 -11.61 -12.18 -12.44
CA ASP A 240 -11.58 -13.34 -13.34
C ASP A 240 -12.93 -13.58 -14.03
N PHE A 241 -14.03 -13.44 -13.28
CA PHE A 241 -15.38 -13.54 -13.85
C PHE A 241 -15.67 -12.39 -14.83
N THR A 242 -15.25 -11.17 -14.49
CA THR A 242 -15.44 -10.01 -15.37
C THR A 242 -14.65 -10.21 -16.65
N ASP A 243 -13.39 -10.60 -16.58
CA ASP A 243 -12.54 -10.86 -17.75
C ASP A 243 -13.05 -12.02 -18.61
N LEU A 244 -13.57 -13.08 -17.99
CA LEU A 244 -14.14 -14.23 -18.70
C LEU A 244 -15.39 -13.86 -19.51
N TYR A 245 -16.26 -13.01 -18.95
CA TYR A 245 -17.55 -12.68 -19.57
C TYR A 245 -17.54 -11.37 -20.37
N ASN A 246 -16.53 -10.53 -20.21
CA ASN A 246 -16.36 -9.26 -20.92
C ASN A 246 -15.66 -9.46 -22.28
N TYR A 247 -16.09 -10.47 -23.04
CA TYR A 247 -15.63 -10.69 -24.41
C TYR A 247 -16.46 -9.87 -25.40
N PRO A 248 -15.83 -9.27 -26.43
CA PRO A 248 -16.54 -8.52 -27.45
C PRO A 248 -17.51 -9.46 -28.19
N ARG A 249 -18.78 -9.07 -28.25
CA ARG A 249 -19.82 -9.81 -28.96
C ARG A 249 -20.02 -9.24 -30.35
N ASP A 250 -20.20 -10.10 -31.34
CA ASP A 250 -20.43 -9.70 -32.74
C ASP A 250 -21.76 -8.91 -32.93
N ASP A 251 -22.76 -9.18 -32.08
CA ASP A 251 -24.06 -8.49 -32.08
C ASP A 251 -24.43 -8.04 -30.65
N PRO A 252 -23.90 -6.89 -30.19
CA PRO A 252 -24.17 -6.40 -28.85
C PRO A 252 -25.61 -5.87 -28.77
N LYS A 253 -26.47 -6.57 -28.01
CA LYS A 253 -27.80 -6.06 -27.67
C LYS A 253 -27.65 -4.89 -26.70
N SER A 254 -28.29 -3.75 -26.99
CA SER A 254 -28.30 -2.63 -26.04
C SER A 254 -29.14 -2.98 -24.81
N LEU A 255 -28.48 -3.20 -23.67
CA LEU A 255 -29.11 -3.55 -22.40
C LEU A 255 -29.43 -2.28 -21.59
N GLY A 256 -30.20 -1.34 -22.14
CA GLY A 256 -30.65 -0.14 -21.43
C GLY A 256 -29.52 0.67 -20.76
N GLU A 257 -29.87 1.43 -19.73
CA GLU A 257 -28.88 2.06 -18.83
C GLU A 257 -28.30 0.98 -17.91
N GLN A 258 -26.98 0.80 -17.96
CA GLN A 258 -26.24 -0.10 -17.07
C GLN A 258 -25.30 0.72 -16.20
N MET A 259 -25.05 0.24 -14.99
CA MET A 259 -23.98 0.79 -14.17
C MET A 259 -22.64 0.39 -14.76
N GLU A 260 -21.75 1.36 -14.95
CA GLU A 260 -20.39 1.10 -15.48
C GLU A 260 -19.50 0.39 -14.45
N GLU A 261 -19.70 0.72 -13.17
CA GLU A 261 -18.86 0.25 -12.06
C GLU A 261 -19.27 -1.15 -11.60
N VAL A 262 -18.28 -2.05 -11.51
CA VAL A 262 -18.51 -3.45 -11.11
C VAL A 262 -19.09 -3.51 -9.69
N GLU A 263 -20.14 -4.31 -9.51
CA GLU A 263 -20.74 -4.61 -8.23
C GLU A 263 -20.98 -6.11 -8.11
N SER A 264 -20.59 -6.69 -6.98
CA SER A 264 -20.73 -8.12 -6.72
C SER A 264 -21.08 -8.35 -5.26
N SER A 265 -21.90 -9.36 -4.99
CA SER A 265 -22.19 -9.79 -3.63
C SER A 265 -22.32 -11.30 -3.51
N MET A 266 -21.70 -11.88 -2.49
CA MET A 266 -21.72 -13.30 -2.18
C MET A 266 -22.26 -13.50 -0.77
N THR A 267 -23.14 -14.49 -0.59
CA THR A 267 -23.70 -14.83 0.72
C THR A 267 -23.37 -16.29 1.06
N PHE A 268 -22.74 -16.50 2.21
CA PHE A 268 -22.44 -17.81 2.77
C PHE A 268 -23.66 -18.41 3.50
N GLU A 269 -23.66 -19.72 3.68
CA GLU A 269 -24.76 -20.45 4.37
C GLU A 269 -24.92 -20.04 5.84
N ASP A 270 -23.84 -19.61 6.48
CA ASP A 270 -23.83 -19.14 7.87
C ASP A 270 -24.50 -17.77 8.06
N GLY A 271 -24.82 -17.07 6.96
CA GLY A 271 -25.42 -15.74 6.97
C GLY A 271 -24.43 -14.58 6.82
N LYS A 272 -23.14 -14.87 6.58
CA LYS A 272 -22.12 -13.86 6.24
C LYS A 272 -22.30 -13.44 4.79
N MET A 273 -22.25 -12.15 4.51
CA MET A 273 -22.29 -11.59 3.15
C MET A 273 -21.02 -10.81 2.89
N VAL A 274 -20.35 -11.09 1.77
CA VAL A 274 -19.24 -10.29 1.23
C VAL A 274 -19.82 -9.44 0.11
N TYR A 275 -19.58 -8.14 0.18
CA TYR A 275 -20.05 -7.17 -0.80
C TYR A 275 -18.85 -6.42 -1.37
N LEU A 276 -18.78 -6.35 -2.69
CA LEU A 276 -17.73 -5.68 -3.45
C LEU A 276 -18.37 -4.63 -4.35
N LYS A 277 -17.83 -3.42 -4.31
CA LYS A 277 -18.18 -2.34 -5.23
C LYS A 277 -16.91 -1.65 -5.73
N GLU A 278 -16.79 -1.51 -7.04
CA GLU A 278 -15.74 -0.69 -7.66
C GLU A 278 -15.97 0.78 -7.30
N MET A 279 -14.94 1.42 -6.75
CA MET A 279 -14.97 2.82 -6.33
C MET A 279 -14.43 3.75 -7.42
N ASN A 280 -13.33 3.32 -8.04
CA ASN A 280 -12.73 3.91 -9.22
C ASN A 280 -11.90 2.85 -9.96
N LYS A 281 -11.23 3.23 -11.05
CA LYS A 281 -10.41 2.31 -11.88
C LYS A 281 -9.35 1.50 -11.11
N HIS A 282 -8.87 2.01 -9.97
CA HIS A 282 -7.82 1.37 -9.18
C HIS A 282 -8.33 0.77 -7.88
N LEU A 283 -9.38 1.35 -7.30
CA LEU A 283 -9.88 1.02 -5.97
C LEU A 283 -11.22 0.30 -6.01
N CYS A 284 -11.35 -0.72 -5.17
CA CYS A 284 -12.63 -1.34 -4.84
C CYS A 284 -12.86 -1.34 -3.33
N LEU A 285 -14.11 -1.16 -2.93
CA LEU A 285 -14.54 -1.38 -1.56
C LEU A 285 -14.98 -2.83 -1.43
N VAL A 286 -14.42 -3.54 -0.45
CA VAL A 286 -14.88 -4.87 -0.06
C VAL A 286 -15.30 -4.83 1.40
N THR A 287 -16.55 -5.23 1.66
CA THR A 287 -17.15 -5.22 2.99
C THR A 287 -17.68 -6.59 3.36
N VAL A 288 -17.67 -6.86 4.65
CA VAL A 288 -18.19 -8.10 5.23
C VAL A 288 -19.31 -7.75 6.18
N ILE A 289 -20.45 -8.40 6.01
CA ILE A 289 -21.69 -8.16 6.76
C ILE A 289 -22.10 -9.46 7.43
N GLN A 290 -22.09 -9.50 8.76
CA GLN A 290 -22.56 -10.65 9.52
C GLN A 290 -24.06 -10.50 9.83
N ASN A 291 -24.92 -10.63 8.81
CA ASN A 291 -26.36 -10.54 9.00
C ASN A 291 -27.11 -11.33 7.92
N LYS A 292 -27.93 -12.30 8.35
CA LYS A 292 -28.77 -13.12 7.45
C LYS A 292 -29.78 -12.29 6.64
N GLU A 293 -30.23 -11.17 7.18
CA GLU A 293 -31.16 -10.24 6.52
C GLU A 293 -30.44 -9.21 5.62
N ALA A 294 -29.10 -9.23 5.54
CA ALA A 294 -28.35 -8.26 4.74
C ALA A 294 -28.79 -8.28 3.28
N LYS A 295 -29.05 -9.48 2.75
CA LYS A 295 -29.54 -9.67 1.38
C LYS A 295 -30.85 -8.93 1.12
N ASP A 296 -31.77 -8.92 2.08
CA ASP A 296 -33.07 -8.27 1.95
C ASP A 296 -32.96 -6.74 2.04
N LYS A 297 -31.90 -6.24 2.68
CA LYS A 297 -31.61 -4.80 2.85
C LYS A 297 -30.57 -4.29 1.86
N LYS A 298 -30.27 -5.05 0.80
CA LYS A 298 -29.25 -4.71 -0.20
C LYS A 298 -29.42 -3.29 -0.77
N GLY A 299 -30.64 -2.88 -1.11
CA GLY A 299 -30.87 -1.53 -1.66
C GLY A 299 -30.47 -0.38 -0.71
N LEU A 300 -30.57 -0.57 0.61
CA LEU A 300 -30.09 0.42 1.59
C LEU A 300 -28.56 0.41 1.69
N ILE A 301 -27.94 -0.77 1.59
CA ILE A 301 -26.49 -0.93 1.57
C ILE A 301 -25.92 -0.21 0.33
N ASP A 302 -26.48 -0.48 -0.85
CA ASP A 302 -26.06 0.13 -2.12
C ASP A 302 -26.18 1.65 -2.06
N TYR A 303 -27.29 2.17 -1.51
CA TYR A 303 -27.48 3.61 -1.33
C TYR A 303 -26.39 4.24 -0.45
N ASN A 304 -26.08 3.63 0.70
CA ASN A 304 -25.03 4.12 1.59
C ASN A 304 -23.63 4.02 0.95
N VAL A 305 -23.37 2.95 0.20
CA VAL A 305 -22.12 2.74 -0.53
C VAL A 305 -21.94 3.78 -1.63
N HIS A 306 -23.01 4.15 -2.35
CA HIS A 306 -22.94 5.21 -3.35
C HIS A 306 -22.65 6.59 -2.73
N ILE A 307 -23.25 6.91 -1.59
CA ILE A 307 -22.90 8.14 -0.85
C ILE A 307 -21.41 8.13 -0.46
N PHE A 308 -20.91 6.98 0.01
CA PHE A 308 -19.49 6.83 0.35
C PHE A 308 -18.60 7.01 -0.89
N GLN A 309 -18.99 6.44 -2.03
CA GLN A 309 -18.26 6.57 -3.28
C GLN A 309 -18.18 8.03 -3.75
N ASP A 310 -19.28 8.78 -3.67
CA ASP A 310 -19.30 10.20 -4.01
C ASP A 310 -18.43 11.02 -3.05
N ALA A 311 -18.46 10.70 -1.75
CA ALA A 311 -17.58 11.31 -0.76
C ALA A 311 -16.10 11.02 -1.05
N LEU A 312 -15.78 9.79 -1.45
CA LEU A 312 -14.42 9.38 -1.82
C LEU A 312 -13.92 10.14 -3.06
N LYS A 313 -14.76 10.28 -4.09
CA LYS A 313 -14.46 11.09 -5.29
C LYS A 313 -14.12 12.54 -4.89
N ALA A 314 -14.92 13.16 -4.01
CA ALA A 314 -14.67 14.52 -3.53
C ALA A 314 -13.40 14.68 -2.68
N VAL A 315 -12.99 13.65 -1.92
CA VAL A 315 -11.73 13.65 -1.17
C VAL A 315 -10.55 13.65 -2.15
N PHE A 316 -10.57 12.77 -3.14
CA PHE A 316 -9.47 12.66 -4.11
C PHE A 316 -9.34 13.89 -5.01
N GLU A 317 -10.44 14.51 -5.43
CA GLU A 317 -10.41 15.78 -6.17
C GLU A 317 -9.66 16.87 -5.38
N ARG A 318 -9.94 17.01 -4.08
CA ARG A 318 -9.29 18.01 -3.21
C ARG A 318 -7.83 17.70 -2.90
N ALA A 319 -7.51 16.43 -2.67
CA ALA A 319 -6.14 15.98 -2.43
C ALA A 319 -5.24 16.24 -3.65
N TRP A 320 -5.78 16.01 -4.85
CA TRP A 320 -5.08 16.22 -6.12
C TRP A 320 -4.99 17.69 -6.52
N GLU A 321 -6.00 18.52 -6.17
CA GLU A 321 -5.94 19.97 -6.33
C GLU A 321 -4.85 20.61 -5.45
N LYS A 322 -4.67 20.14 -4.21
CA LYS A 322 -3.58 20.62 -3.33
C LYS A 322 -2.18 20.26 -3.83
N THR A 323 -2.05 19.19 -4.62
CA THR A 323 -0.77 18.74 -5.22
C THR A 323 -0.55 19.25 -6.66
N GLY A 324 -1.59 19.78 -7.31
CA GLY A 324 -1.53 20.41 -8.63
C GLY A 324 -1.66 21.95 -8.65
N GLY A 325 -1.99 22.58 -7.52
CA GLY A 325 -2.43 23.98 -7.44
C GLY A 325 -1.35 25.06 -7.41
N GLU A 326 -0.05 24.76 -7.32
CA GLU A 326 1.00 25.79 -7.22
C GLU A 326 1.53 26.32 -8.58
N VAL A 327 0.85 26.07 -9.71
CA VAL A 327 1.31 26.57 -11.03
C VAL A 327 0.39 27.62 -11.67
N THR A 328 -0.69 28.07 -11.01
CA THR A 328 -1.55 29.11 -11.59
C THR A 328 -1.71 30.31 -10.66
N GLY A 329 -0.64 31.07 -10.49
CA GLY A 329 -0.71 32.39 -9.87
C GLY A 329 0.57 33.19 -10.01
N GLU A 330 0.77 33.86 -11.15
CA GLU A 330 1.23 35.27 -11.24
C GLU A 330 1.68 35.59 -12.68
N GLY A 331 1.13 36.68 -13.24
CA GLY A 331 1.65 37.25 -14.49
C GLY A 331 0.66 37.79 -15.52
N GLN A 332 -0.52 38.31 -15.14
CA GLN A 332 -1.19 39.30 -16.00
C GLN A 332 -0.44 40.64 -15.86
N SER A 333 0.63 40.81 -16.65
CA SER A 333 1.16 42.15 -16.95
C SER A 333 0.81 42.53 -18.38
N SER A 334 -0.03 43.55 -18.47
CA SER A 334 -0.42 44.33 -19.64
C SER A 334 0.61 44.42 -20.77
N ALA A 335 0.21 44.05 -21.98
CA ALA A 335 0.80 44.56 -23.21
C ALA A 335 -0.33 45.16 -24.08
N ARG A 336 -0.33 46.49 -24.20
CA ARG A 336 -1.11 47.23 -25.20
C ARG A 336 -0.49 46.97 -26.59
N PRO A 337 -1.28 46.86 -27.67
CA PRO A 337 -0.71 46.90 -29.01
C PRO A 337 -0.51 48.36 -29.42
N GLU A 338 0.74 48.76 -29.66
CA GLU A 338 1.06 49.99 -30.37
C GLU A 338 0.60 49.86 -31.83
N GLN A 339 -0.32 50.75 -32.21
CA GLN A 339 -0.63 51.07 -33.59
C GLN A 339 0.59 51.76 -34.20
N ASN A 340 1.18 51.17 -35.24
CA ASN A 340 1.98 51.92 -36.20
C ASN A 340 1.22 51.98 -37.53
N SER A 341 0.61 53.14 -37.77
CA SER A 341 0.17 53.60 -39.06
C SER A 341 1.04 54.79 -39.46
N LEU A 342 1.48 54.77 -40.72
CA LEU A 342 1.71 55.89 -41.65
C LEU A 342 3.10 55.90 -42.32
N GLU A 343 3.02 55.74 -43.65
CA GLU A 343 3.70 56.52 -44.71
C GLU A 343 5.22 56.28 -44.84
N THR A 344 5.72 55.80 -45.99
CA THR A 344 5.52 56.30 -47.35
C THR A 344 5.81 55.23 -48.39
#